data_AF-A0A7X9GAH7-F1
#
_entry.id   AF-A0A7X9GAH7-F1
#
_cell.length_a   1.000
_cell.length_b   1.000
_cell.length_c   1.000
_cell.angle_alpha   90.00
_cell.angle_beta   90.00
_cell.angle_gamma   90.00
#
_symmetry.space_group_name_H-M   'P 1'
#
loop_
_entity.id
_entity.type
_entity.pdbx_description
1 polymer ?
#
loop_
_entity_poly.entity_id
_entity_poly.type
_entity_poly.pdbx_seq_one_letter_code
_entity_poly.pdbx_strand_id
1 'polypeptide(L)' 'AVRYSKTAINKNYEVDIDTAIEIEKDLFSLCFASEDQKEGMGAFIEKRKPEFKLK' A
#
# COMPACT_ATOMS: atom_id res chain seq x y z
N ALA A 1 4.49 0.83 -1.63
CA ALA A 1 3.45 -0.23 -1.77
C ALA A 1 4.02 -1.65 -1.65
N VAL A 2 4.83 -2.13 -2.59
CA VAL A 2 5.29 -3.55 -2.63
C VAL A 2 5.99 -4.02 -1.35
N ARG A 3 6.84 -3.16 -0.75
CA ARG A 3 7.50 -3.47 0.54
C ARG A 3 6.49 -3.70 1.65
N TYR A 4 5.48 -2.85 1.77
CA TYR A 4 4.43 -2.98 2.78
C TYR A 4 3.59 -4.22 2.57
N SER A 5 3.23 -4.57 1.33
CA SER A 5 2.52 -5.82 1.01
C SER A 5 3.32 -7.05 1.43
N LYS A 6 4.63 -7.07 1.16
CA LYS A 6 5.50 -8.17 1.60
C LYS A 6 5.59 -8.26 3.12
N THR A 7 5.67 -7.13 3.81
CA THR A 7 5.67 -7.08 5.27
C THR A 7 4.35 -7.54 5.86
N ALA A 8 3.21 -7.17 5.27
CA ALA A 8 1.89 -7.63 5.69
C ALA A 8 1.80 -9.16 5.63
N ILE A 9 2.13 -9.76 4.47
CA ILE A 9 2.08 -11.21 4.26
C ILE A 9 2.97 -11.95 5.27
N ASN A 10 4.20 -11.47 5.50
CA ASN A 10 5.11 -12.12 6.43
C ASN A 10 4.64 -12.02 7.89
N LYS A 11 4.06 -10.88 8.30
CA LYS A 11 3.60 -10.67 9.68
C LYS A 11 2.26 -11.36 9.96
N ASN A 12 1.36 -11.38 8.98
CA ASN A 12 0.03 -11.95 9.12
C ASN A 12 0.04 -13.48 9.26
N TYR A 13 1.13 -14.13 8.87
CA TYR A 13 1.28 -15.57 9.03
C TYR A 13 1.38 -16.02 10.50
N GLU A 14 1.82 -15.13 11.40
CA GLU A 14 2.11 -15.46 12.80
C GLU A 14 1.02 -14.98 13.79
N VAL A 15 -0.07 -14.39 13.29
CA VAL A 15 -1.12 -13.78 14.12
C VAL A 15 -2.50 -14.32 13.74
N ASP A 16 -3.49 -14.10 14.62
CA ASP A 16 -4.89 -14.40 14.31
C ASP A 16 -5.44 -13.46 13.23
N ILE A 17 -6.59 -13.86 12.66
CA ILE A 17 -7.18 -13.15 11.52
C ILE A 17 -7.63 -11.72 11.85
N ASP A 18 -8.10 -11.46 13.07
CA ASP A 18 -8.57 -10.13 13.45
C ASP A 18 -7.38 -9.17 13.59
N THR A 19 -6.29 -9.64 14.21
CA THR A 19 -5.02 -8.91 14.29
C THR A 19 -4.41 -8.70 12.90
N ALA A 20 -4.44 -9.70 12.03
CA ALA A 20 -3.95 -9.60 10.65
C ALA A 20 -4.68 -8.51 9.87
N ILE A 21 -6.00 -8.41 10.01
CA ILE A 21 -6.83 -7.39 9.33
C ILE A 21 -6.45 -5.98 9.78
N GLU A 22 -6.25 -5.74 11.08
CA GLU A 22 -5.78 -4.43 11.57
C GLU A 22 -4.38 -4.09 11.04
N ILE A 23 -3.46 -5.06 10.99
CA ILE A 23 -2.12 -4.86 10.41
C ILE A 23 -2.21 -4.50 8.92
N GLU A 24 -3.07 -5.15 8.14
CA GLU A 24 -3.26 -4.82 6.72
C GLU A 24 -3.81 -3.41 6.53
N LYS A 25 -4.82 -3.04 7.33
CA LYS A 25 -5.44 -1.72 7.30
C LYS A 25 -4.44 -0.60 7.62
N ASP A 26 -3.56 -0.79 8.60
CA ASP A 26 -2.52 0.16 8.94
C ASP A 26 -1.49 0.31 7.81
N LEU A 27 -0.98 -0.81 7.30
CA LEU A 27 -0.01 -0.82 6.20
C LEU A 27 -0.59 -0.25 4.90
N PHE A 28 -1.88 -0.48 4.66
CA PHE A 28 -2.60 0.10 3.52
C PHE A 28 -2.77 1.61 3.68
N SER A 29 -3.09 2.08 4.88
CA SER A 29 -3.20 3.52 5.19
C SER A 29 -1.87 4.24 4.96
N LEU A 30 -0.74 3.61 5.30
CA LEU A 30 0.60 4.12 4.98
C LEU A 30 0.87 4.21 3.47
N CYS A 31 0.32 3.29 2.68
CA CYS A 31 0.40 3.39 1.22
C CYS A 31 -0.42 4.59 0.70
N PHE A 32 -1.57 4.88 1.30
CA PHE A 32 -2.40 6.05 0.97
C PHE A 32 -1.75 7.39 1.31
N ALA A 33 -0.87 7.42 2.30
CA ALA A 33 -0.10 8.62 2.64
C ALA A 33 1.04 8.93 1.65
N SER A 34 1.39 7.99 0.76
CA SER A 34 2.51 8.16 -0.18
C SER A 34 2.18 9.07 -1.37
N GLU A 35 3.17 9.81 -1.85
CA GLU A 35 3.04 10.64 -3.07
C GLU A 35 2.71 9.79 -4.30
N ASP A 36 3.24 8.57 -4.36
CA ASP A 36 2.96 7.59 -5.43
C ASP A 36 1.49 7.21 -5.51
N GLN A 37 0.75 7.20 -4.38
CA GLN A 37 -0.67 6.90 -4.41
C GLN A 37 -1.46 8.03 -5.08
N LYS A 38 -1.11 9.28 -4.79
CA LYS A 38 -1.76 10.45 -5.41
C LYS A 38 -1.45 10.53 -6.90
N GLU A 39 -0.19 10.30 -7.26
CA GLU A 39 0.27 10.25 -8.64
C GLU A 39 -0.40 9.11 -9.42
N GLY A 40 -0.47 7.91 -8.84
CA GLY A 40 -1.15 6.76 -9.44
C GLY A 40 -2.64 7.02 -9.71
N MET A 41 -3.36 7.61 -8.76
CA MET A 41 -4.77 7.97 -8.92
C MET A 41 -4.96 9.11 -9.93
N GLY A 42 -4.12 10.14 -9.89
CA GLY A 42 -4.15 11.25 -10.84
C GLY A 42 -3.90 10.78 -12.27
N ALA A 43 -2.84 10.00 -12.48
CA ALA A 43 -2.50 9.42 -13.76
C ALA A 43 -3.61 8.51 -14.31
N PHE A 44 -4.31 7.76 -13.44
CA PHE A 44 -5.45 6.94 -13.83
C PHE A 44 -6.62 7.79 -14.35
N ILE A 45 -6.97 8.87 -13.65
CA ILE A 45 -8.03 9.81 -14.07
C ILE A 45 -7.65 10.49 -15.39
N GLU A 46 -6.38 10.93 -15.50
CA GLU A 46 -5.84 11.62 -16.68
C GLU A 46 -5.51 10.67 -17.84
N LYS A 47 -5.67 9.35 -17.67
CA LYS A 47 -5.36 8.29 -18.65
C LYS A 47 -3.93 8.36 -19.20
N ARG A 48 -2.99 8.78 -18.36
CA ARG A 48 -1.55 8.82 -18.67
C ARG A 48 -0.81 7.73 -17.90
N LYS A 49 0.44 7.48 -18.28
CA LYS A 49 1.30 6.59 -17.50
C LYS A 49 1.68 7.30 -16.18
N PRO A 50 1.55 6.63 -15.02
CA PRO A 50 2.00 7.19 -13.75
C PRO A 50 3.53 7.21 -13.67
N GLU A 51 4.07 8.27 -13.09
CA GLU A 51 5.49 8.41 -12.79
C GLU A 51 5.75 8.21 -11.30
N PHE A 52 5.91 6.95 -10.90
CA PHE A 52 6.22 6.62 -9.51
C PHE A 52 7.65 7.05 -9.16
N LYS A 53 7.79 7.92 -8.16
CA LYS A 53 9.09 8.36 -7.65
C LYS A 53 9.43 7.49 -6.44
N LEU A 54 9.95 6.29 -6.74
CA LEU A 54 10.48 5.34 -5.75
C LEU A 54 11.31 6.07 -4.66
N LYS A 55 10.71 6.28 -3.49
CA LYS A 55 11.41 6.55 -2.22
C LYS A 55 11.21 5.37 -1.28
#